data_AF-A0A959KIH2-F1
#
_entry.id   AF-A0A959KIH2-F1
#
_cell.length_a   1.000
_cell.length_b   1.000
_cell.length_c   1.000
_cell.angle_alpha   90.00
_cell.angle_beta   90.00
_cell.angle_gamma   90.00
#
_symmetry.space_group_name_H-M   'P 1'
#
loop_
_entity.id
_entity.type
_entity.pdbx_description
1 polymer ?
#
loop_
_entity_poly.entity_id
_entity_poly.type
_entity_poly.pdbx_seq_one_letter_code
_entity_poly.pdbx_strand_id
1 'polypeptide(L)' 'MNLNFKADRSSLVILQIKVRDEDGRLHKALELLRSTDLQISEIAYDVGFSDPSYFTRMFRQEFGKAPGEVR' A
#
# COMPACT_ATOMS: atom_id res chain seq x y z
N MET A 1 -15.09 22.68 15.99
CA MET A 1 -16.21 22.93 15.06
C MET A 1 -15.65 22.92 13.64
N ASN A 2 -16.21 22.08 12.76
CA ASN A 2 -15.81 21.97 11.35
C ASN A 2 -16.08 23.28 10.59
N LEU A 3 -15.24 23.63 9.60
CA LEU A 3 -15.59 23.48 8.16
C LEU A 3 -14.62 24.22 7.20
N ASN A 4 -14.17 23.45 6.20
CA ASN A 4 -14.10 23.83 4.77
C ASN A 4 -12.85 24.56 4.23
N PHE A 5 -11.81 23.80 3.90
CA PHE A 5 -10.81 24.24 2.91
C PHE A 5 -11.29 23.91 1.50
N LYS A 6 -11.83 24.94 0.84
CA LYS A 6 -12.17 24.93 -0.58
C LYS A 6 -10.87 24.93 -1.39
N ALA A 7 -10.78 23.98 -2.32
CA ALA A 7 -9.67 23.71 -3.22
C ALA A 7 -9.07 24.96 -3.90
N ASP A 8 -7.79 25.23 -3.65
CA ASP A 8 -6.92 26.05 -4.50
C ASP A 8 -5.93 25.13 -5.24
N ARG A 9 -5.93 25.18 -6.57
CA ARG A 9 -5.07 24.34 -7.45
C ARG A 9 -3.63 24.86 -7.57
N SER A 10 -3.28 25.97 -6.92
CA SER A 10 -1.94 26.57 -7.00
C SER A 10 -0.98 25.93 -5.99
N SER A 11 -1.50 25.14 -5.06
CA SER A 11 -0.74 24.42 -4.04
C SER A 11 -0.27 23.04 -4.54
N LEU A 12 0.58 23.01 -5.58
CA LEU A 12 1.30 21.78 -6.00
C LEU A 12 2.15 21.17 -4.86
N VAL A 13 2.41 21.94 -3.80
CA VAL A 13 3.11 21.52 -2.58
C VAL A 13 2.27 20.65 -1.64
N ILE A 14 0.94 20.57 -1.80
CA ILE A 14 0.09 19.67 -0.98
C ILE A 14 0.18 18.21 -1.46
N LEU A 15 0.77 17.94 -2.64
CA LEU A 15 1.00 16.57 -3.09
C LEU A 15 2.11 15.86 -2.28
N GLN A 16 2.92 16.59 -1.50
CA GLN A 16 4.07 16.05 -0.77
C GLN A 16 3.73 15.55 0.65
N ILE A 17 2.48 15.67 1.12
CA ILE A 17 2.04 15.14 2.43
C ILE A 17 0.91 14.12 2.26
N LYS A 18 0.96 13.36 1.16
CA LYS A 18 0.31 12.05 1.05
C LYS A 18 1.38 10.99 0.90
N VAL A 19 2.35 10.99 1.82
CA VAL A 19 3.30 9.89 1.97
C VAL A 19 2.51 8.70 2.54
N ARG A 20 1.74 8.03 1.68
CA ARG A 20 1.23 6.70 1.97
C ARG A 20 2.41 5.78 1.73
N ASP A 21 3.20 5.58 2.78
CA ASP A 21 4.28 4.59 2.84
C ASP A 21 3.82 3.19 2.34
N GLU A 22 2.52 2.93 2.43
CA GLU A 22 1.82 1.75 1.96
C GLU A 22 2.07 1.47 0.45
N ASP A 23 2.06 2.49 -0.42
CA ASP A 23 2.22 2.30 -1.86
C ASP A 23 3.58 1.68 -2.23
N GLY A 24 4.68 2.19 -1.65
CA GLY A 24 6.02 1.66 -1.89
C GLY A 24 6.22 0.25 -1.31
N ARG A 25 5.64 -0.01 -0.13
CA ARG A 25 5.68 -1.32 0.52
C ARG A 25 4.92 -2.38 -0.27
N LEU A 26 3.77 -2.03 -0.85
CA LEU A 26 2.96 -2.92 -1.66
C LEU A 26 3.62 -3.31 -2.98
N HIS A 27 4.36 -2.38 -3.62
CA HIS A 27 5.15 -2.71 -4.81
C HIS A 27 6.31 -3.66 -4.49
N LYS A 28 7.04 -3.43 -3.39
CA LYS A 28 8.08 -4.38 -2.93
C LYS A 28 7.48 -5.76 -2.63
N ALA A 29 6.28 -5.81 -2.04
CA ALA A 29 5.58 -7.06 -1.77
C ALA A 29 5.23 -7.81 -3.06
N LEU A 30 4.82 -7.11 -4.12
CA LEU A 30 4.56 -7.72 -5.44
C LEU A 30 5.82 -8.37 -6.03
N GLU A 31 6.98 -7.74 -5.90
CA GLU A 31 8.26 -8.32 -6.34
C GLU A 31 8.62 -9.58 -5.56
N LEU A 32 8.46 -9.55 -4.23
CA LEU A 32 8.69 -10.70 -3.36
C LEU A 32 7.73 -11.87 -3.65
N LEU A 33 6.45 -11.59 -3.88
CA LEU A 33 5.44 -12.59 -4.22
C LEU A 33 5.77 -13.35 -5.51
N ARG A 34 6.41 -12.69 -6.48
CA ARG A 34 6.77 -13.29 -7.78
C ARG A 34 8.15 -13.96 -7.79
N SER A 35 9.02 -13.56 -6.88
CA SER A 35 10.44 -13.96 -6.89
C SER A 35 10.80 -14.95 -5.78
N THR A 36 9.89 -15.18 -4.82
CA THR A 36 10.13 -16.02 -3.65
C THR A 36 8.94 -16.91 -3.34
N ASP A 37 9.19 -17.98 -2.59
CA ASP A 37 8.15 -18.87 -2.07
C ASP A 37 7.71 -18.55 -0.63
N LEU A 38 8.05 -17.36 -0.14
CA LEU A 38 7.67 -16.91 1.22
C LEU A 38 6.15 -16.94 1.40
N GLN A 39 5.70 -17.17 2.63
CA GLN A 39 4.29 -17.07 2.95
C GLN A 39 3.83 -15.60 2.85
N ILE A 40 2.59 -15.39 2.46
CA ILE A 40 2.00 -14.05 2.29
C ILE A 40 2.11 -13.23 3.60
N SER A 41 1.99 -13.89 4.76
CA SER A 41 2.20 -13.30 6.08
C SER A 41 3.64 -12.82 6.30
N GLU A 42 4.64 -13.64 5.92
CA GLU A 42 6.05 -13.28 6.03
C GLU A 42 6.39 -12.07 5.15
N ILE A 43 5.87 -12.03 3.92
CA ILE A 43 6.03 -10.89 3.01
C ILE A 43 5.38 -9.64 3.60
N ALA A 44 4.19 -9.75 4.18
CA ALA A 44 3.52 -8.62 4.83
C ALA A 44 4.38 -8.04 5.96
N TYR A 45 4.98 -8.89 6.80
CA TYR A 45 5.87 -8.44 7.86
C TYR A 45 7.17 -7.83 7.32
N ASP A 46 7.79 -8.43 6.29
CA ASP A 46 9.04 -7.92 5.70
C ASP A 46 8.88 -6.53 5.09
N VAL A 47 7.74 -6.25 4.47
CA VAL A 47 7.42 -4.93 3.91
C VAL A 47 6.81 -3.98 4.93
N GLY A 48 6.77 -4.34 6.22
CA GLY A 48 6.44 -3.43 7.31
C GLY A 48 4.95 -3.31 7.63
N PHE A 49 4.12 -4.31 7.29
CA PHE A 49 2.75 -4.43 7.78
C PHE A 49 2.71 -5.27 9.05
N SER A 50 2.04 -4.78 10.09
CA SER A 50 1.86 -5.53 11.34
C SER A 50 0.68 -6.51 11.30
N ASP A 51 -0.19 -6.40 10.30
CA ASP A 51 -1.36 -7.27 10.13
C ASP A 51 -1.47 -7.77 8.68
N PRO A 52 -1.27 -9.07 8.43
CA PRO A 52 -1.38 -9.67 7.09
C PRO A 52 -2.75 -9.52 6.44
N SER A 53 -3.82 -9.45 7.24
CA SER A 53 -5.20 -9.29 6.72
C SER A 53 -5.38 -7.88 6.14
N TYR A 54 -4.92 -6.86 6.86
CA TYR A 54 -4.88 -5.47 6.40
C TYR A 54 -4.00 -5.32 5.16
N PHE A 55 -2.80 -5.91 5.17
CA PHE A 55 -1.93 -5.97 3.98
C PHE A 55 -2.68 -6.53 2.77
N THR A 56 -3.35 -7.67 2.90
CA THR A 56 -4.10 -8.31 1.81
C THR A 56 -5.19 -7.40 1.26
N ARG A 57 -5.89 -6.69 2.15
CA ARG A 57 -6.93 -5.74 1.74
C ARG A 57 -6.33 -4.55 0.98
N MET A 58 -5.23 -3.99 1.47
CA MET A 58 -4.54 -2.87 0.83
C MET A 58 -3.94 -3.28 -0.52
N PHE A 59 -3.27 -4.42 -0.58
CA PHE A 59 -2.71 -4.98 -1.81
C PHE A 59 -3.78 -5.17 -2.88
N ARG A 60 -4.95 -5.69 -2.50
CA ARG A 60 -6.08 -5.85 -3.43
C ARG A 60 -6.68 -4.51 -3.87
N GLN A 61 -6.69 -3.50 -3.00
CA GLN A 61 -7.15 -2.17 -3.37
C GLN A 61 -6.22 -1.52 -4.41
N GLU A 62 -4.90 -1.67 -4.24
CA GLU A 62 -3.92 -1.08 -5.15
C GLU A 62 -3.78 -1.84 -6.47
N PHE A 63 -3.72 -3.18 -6.44
CA PHE A 63 -3.44 -4.01 -7.62
C PHE A 63 -4.65 -4.74 -8.21
N GLY A 64 -5.82 -4.63 -7.58
CA GLY A 64 -7.07 -5.28 -8.01
C GLY A 64 -7.12 -6.80 -7.81
N LYS A 65 -6.05 -7.43 -7.32
CA LYS A 65 -5.92 -8.88 -7.09
C LYS A 65 -5.39 -9.15 -5.69
N ALA A 66 -5.74 -10.28 -5.08
CA ALA A 66 -5.16 -10.69 -3.82
C ALA A 66 -3.69 -11.12 -3.99
N PRO A 67 -2.84 -11.01 -2.94
CA PRO A 67 -1.45 -11.45 -2.97
C PRO A 67 -1.26 -12.89 -3.46
N GLY A 68 -2.17 -13.80 -3.08
CA GLY A 68 -2.11 -15.20 -3.51
C GLY A 68 -2.47 -15.45 -4.98
N GLU A 69 -3.09 -14.49 -5.66
CA GLU A 69 -3.46 -14.60 -7.08
C GLU A 69 -2.34 -14.13 -8.03
N VAL A 70 -1.30 -13.49 -7.49
CA VAL A 70 -0.17 -12.94 -8.26
C VAL A 70 1.14 -13.72 -8.05
N ARG A 71 1.07 -14.78 -7.26
CA ARG A 71 2.15 -15.75 -7.05
C ARG A 71 2.27 -16.69 -8.26
#